data_AF-A0A7G3BH49-F1
#
_entry.id   AF-A0A7G3BH49-F1
#
_cell.length_a   1.000
_cell.length_b   1.000
_cell.length_c   1.000
_cell.angle_alpha   90.00
_cell.angle_beta   90.00
_cell.angle_gamma   90.00
#
_symmetry.space_group_name_H-M   'P 1'
#
loop_
_entity.id
_entity.type
_entity.pdbx_description
1 polymer ?
#
loop_
_entity_poly.entity_id
_entity_poly.type
_entity_poly.pdbx_seq_one_letter_code
_entity_poly.pdbx_strand_id
1 'polypeptide(L)'
;MLTVSNLSVQFGKRVLFDEVNTTFHQGNCYGIIGANGAGKSTFLKILAGKQDPTSGHVHLEPGKRMSVLEQDHNLYDEHTVLETIIMGNKPLFKLKTEIDALYADYTDENAEKIGELQVQFEEMNGWNA
;
A
#
# COMPACT_ATOMS: atom_id res chain seq x y z
N MET A 1 4.26 15.59 3.42
CA MET A 1 3.15 16.01 4.30
C MET A 1 1.86 15.45 3.73
N LEU A 2 0.88 15.13 4.57
CA LEU A 2 -0.46 14.71 4.14
C LEU A 2 -1.49 15.72 4.67
N THR A 3 -2.31 16.27 3.80
CA THR A 3 -3.31 17.30 4.15
C THR A 3 -4.71 16.81 3.77
N VAL A 4 -5.67 17.11 4.64
CA VAL A 4 -7.09 16.82 4.46
C VAL A 4 -7.84 18.13 4.53
N SER A 5 -8.66 18.40 3.52
CA SER A 5 -9.38 19.68 3.41
C SER A 5 -10.86 19.46 3.11
N ASN A 6 -11.70 19.99 4.00
CA ASN A 6 -13.16 19.95 3.94
C ASN A 6 -13.73 18.56 3.64
N LEU A 7 -13.12 17.52 4.24
CA LEU A 7 -13.45 16.15 3.93
C LEU A 7 -14.74 15.73 4.63
N SER A 8 -15.75 15.34 3.85
CA SER A 8 -17.03 14.86 4.38
C SER A 8 -17.39 13.49 3.79
N VAL A 9 -18.07 12.68 4.59
CA VAL A 9 -18.62 11.39 4.15
C VAL A 9 -20.05 11.23 4.63
N GLN A 10 -20.93 10.98 3.67
CA GLN A 10 -22.33 10.70 3.89
C GLN A 10 -22.78 9.48 3.08
N PHE A 11 -23.56 8.62 3.73
CA PHE A 11 -24.21 7.48 3.10
C PHE A 11 -25.73 7.66 3.18
N GLY A 12 -26.36 7.97 2.04
CA GLY A 12 -27.78 8.30 2.00
C GLY A 12 -28.08 9.51 2.88
N LYS A 13 -28.84 9.31 3.97
CA LYS A 13 -29.16 10.38 4.94
C LYS A 13 -28.22 10.42 6.15
N ARG A 14 -27.31 9.46 6.28
CA ARG A 14 -26.42 9.35 7.45
C ARG A 14 -25.08 10.00 7.14
N VAL A 15 -24.77 11.09 7.84
CA VAL A 15 -23.44 11.70 7.85
C VAL A 15 -22.56 10.94 8.84
N LEU A 16 -21.37 10.50 8.40
CA LEU A 16 -20.38 9.88 9.29
C LEU A 16 -19.48 10.93 9.93
N PHE A 17 -19.01 11.87 9.13
CA PHE A 17 -18.26 13.06 9.54
C PHE A 17 -18.38 14.12 8.45
N ASP A 18 -18.19 15.37 8.85
CA ASP A 18 -18.40 16.54 8.01
C ASP A 18 -17.28 17.56 8.20
N GLU A 19 -16.81 18.14 7.10
CA GLU A 19 -15.82 19.22 7.03
C GLU A 19 -14.54 18.98 7.85
N VAL A 20 -14.01 17.76 7.80
CA VAL A 20 -12.76 17.44 8.48
C VAL A 20 -11.59 18.15 7.81
N ASN A 21 -10.84 18.92 8.59
CA ASN A 21 -9.64 19.64 8.19
C ASN A 21 -8.48 19.26 9.10
N THR A 22 -7.42 18.67 8.54
CA THR A 22 -6.24 18.27 9.33
C THR A 22 -4.99 18.12 8.47
N THR A 23 -3.83 18.21 9.11
CA THR A 23 -2.53 18.08 8.48
C THR A 23 -1.65 17.14 9.29
N PHE A 24 -1.09 16.13 8.62
CA PHE A 24 -0.18 15.16 9.21
C PHE A 24 1.25 15.48 8.79
N HIS A 25 2.07 15.86 9.77
CA HIS A 25 3.49 16.14 9.62
C HIS A 25 4.36 14.89 9.74
N GLN A 26 5.50 14.90 9.04
CA GLN A 26 6.50 13.84 9.09
C GLN A 26 7.11 13.74 10.50
N GLY A 27 7.41 12.51 10.94
CA GLY A 27 8.01 12.23 12.25
C GLY A 27 7.01 12.07 13.39
N ASN A 28 5.73 12.37 13.16
CA ASN A 28 4.68 12.25 14.17
C ASN A 28 3.92 10.91 14.04
N CYS A 29 3.46 10.41 15.18
CA CYS A 29 2.52 9.30 15.26
C CYS A 29 1.15 9.83 15.70
N TYR A 30 0.09 9.46 14.98
CA TYR A 30 -1.27 9.95 15.23
C TYR A 30 -2.21 8.79 15.52
N GLY A 31 -3.04 8.95 16.56
CA GLY A 31 -4.11 8.01 16.89
C GLY A 31 -5.47 8.60 16.53
N ILE A 32 -6.33 7.82 15.85
CA ILE A 32 -7.72 8.19 15.58
C ILE A 32 -8.62 7.42 16.53
N ILE A 33 -9.33 8.15 17.39
CA ILE A 33 -10.27 7.58 18.38
C ILE A 33 -11.70 8.04 18.11
N GLY A 34 -12.67 7.33 18.66
CA GLY A 34 -14.09 7.63 18.52
C GLY A 34 -14.95 6.38 18.61
N ALA A 35 -16.26 6.55 18.77
CA ALA A 35 -17.21 5.44 18.87
C ALA A 35 -17.19 4.51 17.64
N ASN A 36 -17.68 3.29 17.81
CA ASN A 36 -17.89 2.39 16.67
C ASN A 36 -18.93 2.99 15.71
N GLY A 37 -18.62 2.95 14.42
CA GLY A 37 -19.46 3.57 13.39
C GLY A 37 -19.29 5.09 13.23
N ALA A 38 -18.34 5.72 13.92
CA ALA A 38 -17.99 7.14 13.73
C ALA A 38 -17.20 7.41 12.43
N GLY A 39 -16.95 6.40 11.59
CA GLY A 39 -16.26 6.56 10.31
C GLY A 39 -14.73 6.46 10.36
N LYS A 40 -14.11 6.02 11.46
CA LYS A 40 -12.63 5.87 11.59
C LYS A 40 -12.01 5.06 10.45
N SER A 41 -12.49 3.83 10.22
CA SER A 41 -11.99 2.97 9.14
C SER A 41 -12.30 3.56 7.76
N THR A 42 -13.43 4.26 7.61
CA THR A 42 -13.78 4.97 6.38
C THR A 42 -12.80 6.10 6.09
N PHE A 43 -12.45 6.90 7.10
CA PHE A 43 -11.46 7.96 6.99
C PHE A 43 -10.09 7.41 6.58
N LEU A 44 -9.61 6.33 7.22
CA LEU A 44 -8.35 5.68 6.84
C LEU A 44 -8.38 5.15 5.40
N LYS A 45 -9.51 4.57 4.95
CA LYS A 45 -9.68 4.12 3.56
C LYS A 45 -9.60 5.28 2.55
N ILE A 46 -10.13 6.45 2.91
CA ILE A 46 -10.05 7.64 2.06
C ILE A 46 -8.61 8.17 2.02
N LEU A 47 -7.91 8.25 3.15
CA LEU A 47 -6.49 8.61 3.17
C LEU A 47 -5.63 7.65 2.34
N ALA A 48 -6.00 6.37 2.32
CA ALA A 48 -5.37 5.31 1.53
C ALA A 48 -5.72 5.36 0.03
N GLY A 49 -6.66 6.22 -0.41
CA GLY A 49 -7.15 6.26 -1.78
C GLY A 49 -7.99 5.04 -2.17
N LYS A 50 -8.52 4.28 -1.20
CA LYS A 50 -9.36 3.08 -1.43
C LYS A 50 -10.85 3.38 -1.50
N GLN A 51 -11.23 4.60 -1.16
CA GLN A 51 -12.61 5.06 -1.19
C GLN A 51 -12.61 6.55 -1.44
N ASP A 52 -13.54 7.02 -2.28
CA ASP A 52 -13.74 8.44 -2.49
C ASP A 52 -14.58 9.06 -1.34
N PRO A 53 -14.29 10.31 -0.95
CA PRO A 53 -15.16 11.06 -0.06
C PRO A 53 -16.43 11.52 -0.78
N THR A 54 -17.42 12.00 -0.02
CA THR A 54 -18.58 12.67 -0.62
C THR A 54 -18.20 14.07 -1.11
N SER A 55 -17.34 14.76 -0.37
CA SER A 55 -16.79 16.08 -0.72
C SER A 55 -15.43 16.29 -0.05
N GLY A 56 -14.71 17.32 -0.51
CA GLY A 56 -13.36 17.62 -0.05
C GLY A 56 -12.31 16.75 -0.73
N HIS A 57 -11.08 16.81 -0.24
CA HIS A 57 -9.98 16.07 -0.83
C HIS A 57 -8.85 15.78 0.17
N VAL A 58 -8.05 14.79 -0.18
CA VAL A 58 -6.81 14.44 0.50
C VAL A 58 -5.65 14.72 -0.45
N HIS A 59 -4.65 15.44 0.04
CA HIS A 59 -3.44 15.75 -0.71
C HIS A 59 -2.24 15.12 -0.03
N LEU A 60 -1.60 14.17 -0.71
CA LEU A 60 -0.29 13.66 -0.35
C LEU A 60 0.77 14.41 -1.16
N GLU A 61 1.76 14.97 -0.45
CA GLU A 61 2.87 15.68 -1.07
C GLU A 61 3.58 14.83 -2.15
N PRO A 62 3.94 15.42 -3.31
CA PRO A 62 4.65 14.71 -4.37
C PRO A 62 5.95 14.05 -3.88
N GLY A 63 6.26 12.88 -4.44
CA GLY A 63 7.45 12.09 -4.07
C GLY A 63 7.31 11.30 -2.76
N LYS A 64 6.16 11.36 -2.08
CA LYS A 64 5.86 10.50 -0.93
C LYS A 64 5.07 9.27 -1.37
N ARG A 65 5.25 8.16 -0.66
CA ARG A 65 4.50 6.90 -0.84
C ARG A 65 3.59 6.66 0.35
N MET A 66 2.33 6.32 0.09
CA MET A 66 1.40 5.80 1.09
C MET A 66 1.56 4.28 1.21
N SER A 67 1.57 3.76 2.43
CA SER A 67 1.56 2.33 2.71
C SER A 67 0.55 2.05 3.81
N VAL A 68 -0.21 0.97 3.64
CA VAL A 68 -1.39 0.67 4.46
C VAL A 68 -1.31 -0.77 4.90
N LEU A 69 -1.52 -0.99 6.19
CA LEU A 69 -1.72 -2.32 6.76
C LEU A 69 -3.24 -2.57 6.83
N GLU A 70 -3.68 -3.64 6.18
CA GLU A 70 -5.08 -4.03 6.21
C GLU A 70 -5.49 -4.62 7.56
N GLN A 71 -6.78 -4.54 7.86
CA GLN A 71 -7.35 -5.14 9.06
C GLN A 71 -7.43 -6.67 8.96
N ASP A 72 -7.48 -7.21 7.75
CA ASP A 72 -7.50 -8.66 7.53
C ASP A 72 -6.09 -9.22 7.69
N HIS A 73 -5.86 -9.85 8.84
CA HIS A 73 -4.56 -10.44 9.19
C HIS A 73 -4.32 -11.78 8.49
N ASN A 74 -5.36 -12.40 7.94
CA ASN A 74 -5.28 -13.75 7.36
C ASN A 74 -5.17 -13.72 5.83
N LEU A 75 -5.08 -12.52 5.25
CA LEU A 75 -5.15 -12.29 3.80
C LEU A 75 -4.08 -13.06 3.00
N TYR A 76 -2.96 -13.44 3.63
CA TYR A 76 -1.82 -14.09 3.00
C TYR A 76 -1.34 -15.34 3.74
N ASP A 77 -2.22 -16.01 4.51
CA ASP A 77 -1.85 -17.21 5.29
C ASP A 77 -1.38 -18.39 4.43
N GLU A 78 -1.71 -18.37 3.13
CA GLU A 78 -1.23 -19.36 2.15
C GLU A 78 0.23 -19.15 1.72
N HIS A 79 0.84 -18.01 2.10
CA HIS A 79 2.21 -17.66 1.76
C HIS A 79 3.12 -17.69 2.97
N THR A 80 4.40 -17.95 2.73
CA THR A 80 5.41 -17.78 3.78
C THR A 80 5.57 -16.30 4.14
N VAL A 81 6.03 -16.01 5.36
CA VAL A 81 6.25 -14.63 5.83
C VAL A 81 7.13 -13.84 4.85
N LEU A 82 8.20 -14.47 4.33
CA LEU A 82 9.11 -13.84 3.39
C LEU A 82 8.40 -13.48 2.08
N GLU A 83 7.64 -14.39 1.51
CA GLU A 83 6.86 -14.13 0.30
C GLU A 83 5.86 -13.00 0.50
N THR A 84 5.14 -12.98 1.63
CA THR A 84 4.20 -11.89 1.96
C THR A 84 4.89 -10.53 2.03
N ILE A 85 6.08 -10.46 2.62
CA ILE A 85 6.87 -9.22 2.70
C ILE A 85 7.30 -8.78 1.29
N ILE A 86 7.82 -9.70 0.48
CA ILE A 86 8.25 -9.41 -0.90
C ILE A 86 7.06 -8.96 -1.75
N MET A 87 5.89 -9.58 -1.62
CA MET A 87 4.64 -9.19 -2.30
C MET A 87 4.24 -7.74 -2.02
N GLY A 88 4.55 -7.22 -0.83
CA GLY A 88 4.37 -5.80 -0.49
C GLY A 88 5.22 -4.85 -1.34
N ASN A 89 6.35 -5.32 -1.87
CA ASN A 89 7.20 -4.63 -2.83
C ASN A 89 6.93 -5.14 -4.25
N LYS A 90 5.86 -4.62 -4.88
CA LYS A 90 5.39 -5.09 -6.21
C LYS A 90 6.49 -5.22 -7.28
N PRO A 91 7.40 -4.23 -7.47
CA PRO A 91 8.49 -4.39 -8.43
C PRO A 91 9.42 -5.57 -8.08
N LEU A 92 9.80 -5.70 -6.81
CA LEU A 92 10.68 -6.79 -6.35
C LEU A 92 10.01 -8.16 -6.51
N PHE A 93 8.73 -8.27 -6.14
CA PHE A 93 7.94 -9.48 -6.32
C PHE A 93 7.81 -9.89 -7.79
N LYS A 94 7.59 -8.92 -8.68
CA LYS A 94 7.51 -9.16 -10.12
C LYS A 94 8.82 -9.74 -10.65
N LEU A 95 9.96 -9.14 -10.29
CA LEU A 95 11.28 -9.63 -10.68
C LEU A 95 11.52 -11.05 -10.17
N LYS A 96 11.24 -11.32 -8.89
CA LYS A 96 11.42 -12.66 -8.31
C LYS A 96 10.57 -13.71 -9.03
N THR A 97 9.29 -13.39 -9.27
CA THR A 97 8.35 -14.29 -9.94
C THR A 97 8.80 -14.58 -11.38
N GLU A 98 9.32 -13.58 -12.09
CA GLU A 98 9.82 -13.75 -13.45
C GLU A 98 11.10 -14.60 -13.50
N ILE A 99 12.04 -14.36 -12.58
CA ILE A 99 13.26 -15.18 -12.43
C ILE A 99 12.89 -16.64 -12.14
N ASP A 100 11.97 -16.88 -11.19
CA ASP A 100 11.54 -18.23 -10.81
C ASP A 100 10.86 -18.97 -11.97
N ALA A 101 10.02 -18.27 -12.74
CA ALA A 101 9.36 -18.85 -13.91
C ALA A 101 10.38 -19.24 -15.00
N LEU A 102 11.37 -18.39 -15.27
CA LEU A 102 12.42 -18.67 -16.25
C LEU A 102 13.34 -19.82 -15.80
N TYR A 103 13.57 -19.99 -14.50
CA TYR A 103 14.28 -21.16 -13.98
C TYR A 103 13.48 -22.45 -14.05
N ALA A 104 12.15 -22.38 -13.86
CA ALA A 104 11.28 -23.54 -13.94
C ALA A 104 11.18 -24.09 -15.38
N ASP A 105 11.22 -23.23 -16.39
CA ASP A 105 11.24 -23.57 -17.81
C ASP A 105 12.55 -23.08 -18.48
N TYR A 106 13.67 -23.57 -17.94
CA TYR A 106 14.98 -23.12 -18.36
C TYR A 106 15.29 -23.50 -19.80
N THR A 107 15.75 -22.52 -20.58
CA THR A 107 16.32 -22.68 -21.92
C THR A 107 17.60 -21.85 -22.02
N ASP A 108 18.53 -22.26 -22.89
CA ASP A 108 19.76 -21.49 -23.12
C ASP A 108 19.48 -20.06 -23.64
N GLU A 109 18.37 -19.88 -24.37
CA GLU A 109 17.91 -18.57 -24.85
C GLU A 109 17.47 -17.64 -23.71
N ASN A 110 16.98 -18.19 -22.60
CA ASN A 110 16.55 -17.42 -21.43
C ASN A 110 17.70 -17.10 -20.45
N ALA A 111 18.88 -17.68 -20.62
CA ALA A 111 20.00 -17.53 -19.69
C ALA A 111 20.47 -16.07 -19.54
N GLU A 112 20.57 -15.34 -20.65
CA GLU A 112 20.94 -13.92 -20.66
C GLU A 112 19.90 -13.07 -19.90
N LYS A 113 18.62 -13.31 -20.16
CA LYS A 113 17.51 -12.62 -19.48
C LYS A 113 17.47 -12.89 -17.97
N ILE A 114 17.73 -14.13 -17.55
CA ILE A 114 17.83 -14.47 -16.12
C ILE A 114 18.95 -13.65 -15.47
N GLY A 115 20.11 -13.55 -16.11
CA GLY A 115 21.24 -12.75 -15.63
C GLY A 115 20.88 -11.26 -15.45
N GLU A 116 20.23 -10.66 -16.45
CA GLU A 116 19.78 -9.26 -16.37
C GLU A 116 18.80 -9.01 -15.22
N LEU A 117 17.82 -9.89 -15.04
CA LEU A 117 16.83 -9.77 -13.98
C LEU A 117 17.45 -9.99 -12.59
N GLN A 118 18.43 -10.87 -12.46
CA GLN A 118 19.15 -11.08 -11.21
C GLN A 118 19.94 -9.85 -10.77
N VAL A 119 20.60 -9.17 -11.71
CA VAL A 119 21.30 -7.91 -11.43
C VAL A 119 20.31 -6.87 -10.90
N GLN A 120 19.16 -6.70 -11.55
CA GLN A 120 18.11 -5.78 -11.09
C GLN A 120 17.56 -6.17 -9.70
N PHE A 121 17.39 -7.47 -9.45
CA PHE A 121 16.92 -7.97 -8.16
C PHE A 121 17.94 -7.71 -7.04
N GLU A 122 19.24 -7.87 -7.34
CA GLU A 122 20.33 -7.58 -6.42
C GLU A 122 20.48 -6.08 -6.14
N GLU A 123 20.38 -5.21 -7.16
CA GLU A 123 20.41 -3.74 -7.00
C GLU A 123 19.28 -3.23 -6.08
N MET A 124 18.17 -3.96 -6.04
CA MET A 124 17.06 -3.70 -5.12
C MET A 124 17.26 -4.30 -3.72
N ASN A 125 18.42 -4.86 -3.41
CA ASN A 125 18.73 -5.63 -2.20
C ASN A 125 17.80 -6.83 -1.98
N GLY A 126 17.30 -7.45 -3.05
CA GLY A 126 16.29 -8.50 -2.97
C GLY A 126 16.72 -9.76 -2.19
N TRP A 127 18.03 -10.04 -2.13
CA TRP A 127 18.58 -11.17 -1.38
C TRP A 127 18.70 -10.94 0.13
N ASN A 128 18.60 -9.67 0.56
CA ASN A 128 18.66 -9.26 1.96
C ASN A 128 17.29 -8.75 2.48
N ALA A 129 16.24 -8.93 1.67
CA ALA A 129 14.87 -8.48 1.95
C ALA A 129 14.12 -9.43 2.90
#